data_AF-A0A7K1ZN10-F1
#
_entry.id   AF-A0A7K1ZN10-F1
#
_cell.length_a   1.000
_cell.length_b   1.000
_cell.length_c   1.000
_cell.angle_alpha   90.00
_cell.angle_beta   90.00
_cell.angle_gamma   90.00
#
_symmetry.space_group_name_H-M   'P 1'
#
loop_
_entity.id
_entity.type
_entity.pdbx_description
1 polymer ?
#
loop_
_entity_poly.entity_id
_entity_poly.type
_entity_poly.pdbx_seq_one_letter_code
_entity_poly.pdbx_strand_id
1 'polypeptide(L)'
;GPMQRAWVDGGFKFSEEPLGNVVKEIERRYDVEITIASPALETVSIGILKESPDGPEEIIRDICALKDTDCDYRVVPGGFVLEKP
;
A
#
# COMPACT_ATOMS: atom_id res chain seq x y z
N GLY A 1 12.68 9.34 -22.14
CA GLY A 1 11.26 8.97 -21.99
C GLY A 1 10.79 9.42 -20.63
N PRO A 2 9.60 10.03 -20.49
CA PRO A 2 9.25 10.66 -19.23
C PRO A 2 8.76 9.61 -18.23
N MET A 3 9.66 9.14 -17.36
CA MET A 3 9.33 8.41 -16.12
C MET A 3 9.10 9.37 -14.93
N GLN A 4 8.68 10.61 -15.18
CA GLN A 4 8.49 11.61 -14.13
C GLN A 4 7.12 12.23 -14.26
N ARG A 5 6.25 11.94 -13.28
CA ARG A 5 5.15 12.78 -12.73
C ARG A 5 3.92 12.02 -12.19
N ALA A 6 4.01 10.74 -11.82
CA ALA A 6 2.90 10.12 -11.06
C ALA A 6 2.61 10.83 -9.71
N TRP A 7 3.60 11.58 -9.20
CA TRP A 7 3.52 12.33 -7.94
C TRP A 7 2.77 13.66 -8.04
N VAL A 8 2.65 14.26 -9.23
CA VAL A 8 2.07 15.61 -9.38
C VAL A 8 0.53 15.59 -9.33
N ASP A 9 -0.09 14.44 -9.60
CA ASP A 9 -1.54 14.34 -9.82
C ASP A 9 -2.31 13.59 -8.72
N GLY A 10 -1.73 13.40 -7.53
CA GLY A 10 -2.48 12.76 -6.45
C GLY A 10 -2.41 11.22 -6.44
N GLY A 11 -1.81 10.60 -7.44
CA GLY A 11 -1.77 9.14 -7.58
C GLY A 11 -0.68 8.43 -6.78
N PHE A 12 -0.79 7.10 -6.77
CA PHE A 12 0.21 6.12 -6.35
C PHE A 12 0.62 5.29 -7.56
N LYS A 13 1.94 5.18 -7.78
CA LYS A 13 2.50 4.32 -8.81
C LYS A 13 3.72 3.62 -8.24
N PHE A 14 3.55 2.35 -7.92
CA PHE A 14 4.62 1.46 -7.49
C PHE A 14 4.84 0.38 -8.54
N SER A 15 6.10 0.06 -8.79
CA SER A 15 6.50 -0.97 -9.73
C SER A 15 7.53 -1.83 -9.05
N GLU A 16 7.11 -3.03 -8.65
CA GLU A 16 7.97 -4.03 -7.99
C GLU A 16 8.61 -3.50 -6.68
N GLU A 17 7.84 -2.76 -5.89
CA GLU A 17 8.32 -2.18 -4.63
C GLU A 17 7.98 -3.08 -3.44
N PRO A 18 8.89 -3.29 -2.47
CA PRO A 18 8.56 -4.01 -1.24
C PRO A 18 7.37 -3.37 -0.52
N LEU A 19 6.43 -4.18 -0.04
CA LEU A 19 5.24 -3.72 0.66
C LEU A 19 5.58 -2.81 1.85
N GLY A 20 6.68 -3.09 2.57
CA GLY A 20 7.13 -2.22 3.66
C GLY A 20 7.44 -0.78 3.22
N ASN A 21 7.92 -0.57 1.98
CA ASN A 21 8.13 0.77 1.43
C ASN A 21 6.81 1.41 1.00
N VAL A 22 5.94 0.62 0.36
CA VAL A 22 4.60 1.06 -0.07
C VAL A 22 3.79 1.54 1.14
N VAL A 23 3.80 0.77 2.22
CA VAL A 23 3.12 1.09 3.48
C VAL A 23 3.62 2.40 4.06
N LYS A 24 4.94 2.59 4.20
CA LYS A 24 5.53 3.85 4.70
C LYS A 24 5.10 5.07 3.92
N GLU A 25 4.95 4.93 2.61
CA GLU A 25 4.51 6.02 1.75
C GLU A 25 3.01 6.33 1.95
N ILE A 26 2.18 5.31 2.16
CA ILE A 26 0.76 5.47 2.51
C ILE A 26 0.64 6.17 3.88
N GLU A 27 1.37 5.69 4.90
CA GLU A 27 1.41 6.29 6.24
C GLU A 27 1.77 7.78 6.18
N ARG A 28 2.87 8.10 5.48
CA ARG A 28 3.37 9.47 5.32
C ARG A 28 2.34 10.39 4.66
N ARG A 29 1.55 9.88 3.72
CA ARG A 29 0.66 10.69 2.89
C ARG A 29 -0.70 10.92 3.53
N TYR A 30 -1.21 9.92 4.24
CA TYR A 30 -2.55 9.96 4.82
C TYR A 30 -2.56 10.19 6.33
N ASP A 31 -1.38 10.32 6.97
CA ASP A 31 -1.25 10.50 8.42
C ASP A 31 -1.95 9.35 9.17
N VAL A 32 -1.67 8.11 8.74
CA VAL A 32 -2.18 6.87 9.33
C VAL A 32 -1.04 5.97 9.77
N GLU A 33 -1.30 5.07 10.71
CA GLU A 33 -0.37 4.04 11.15
C GLU A 33 -0.74 2.68 10.56
N ILE A 34 0.23 1.97 9.99
CA ILE A 34 0.03 0.67 9.37
C ILE A 34 1.00 -0.34 9.97
N THR A 35 0.45 -1.31 10.70
CA THR A 35 1.24 -2.42 11.25
C THR A 35 1.24 -3.61 10.30
N ILE A 36 2.43 -4.04 9.87
CA ILE A 36 2.60 -5.31 9.15
C ILE A 36 2.83 -6.42 10.19
N ALA A 37 1.82 -7.23 10.46
CA ALA A 37 1.86 -8.27 11.50
C ALA A 37 2.71 -9.49 11.11
N SER A 38 2.95 -9.70 9.81
CA SER A 38 3.76 -10.79 9.29
C SER A 38 5.01 -10.26 8.57
N PRO A 39 6.23 -10.54 9.04
CA PRO A 39 7.46 -10.11 8.36
C PRO A 39 7.58 -10.61 6.92
N ALA A 40 6.90 -11.70 6.58
CA ALA A 40 6.88 -12.23 5.22
C ALA A 40 6.14 -11.31 4.23
N LEU A 41 5.19 -10.50 4.72
CA LEU A 41 4.49 -9.51 3.89
C LEU A 41 5.39 -8.33 3.56
N GLU A 42 6.31 -7.96 4.46
CA GLU A 42 7.14 -6.76 4.37
C GLU A 42 8.01 -6.70 3.09
N THR A 43 8.43 -7.88 2.62
CA THR A 43 9.29 -8.04 1.44
C THR A 43 8.52 -8.39 0.16
N VAL A 44 7.20 -8.56 0.22
CA VAL A 44 6.38 -8.85 -0.97
C VAL A 44 6.49 -7.69 -1.94
N SER A 45 6.73 -8.01 -3.21
CA SER A 45 6.84 -7.02 -4.28
C SER A 45 5.45 -6.59 -4.76
N ILE A 46 5.18 -5.29 -4.67
CA ILE A 46 3.91 -4.67 -4.99
C ILE A 46 4.03 -3.85 -6.27
N GLY A 47 3.15 -4.15 -7.22
CA GLY A 47 2.90 -3.35 -8.41
C GLY A 47 1.48 -2.82 -8.38
N ILE A 48 1.30 -1.51 -8.25
CA ILE A 48 -0.02 -0.88 -8.28
C ILE A 48 0.06 0.49 -8.94
N LEU A 49 -0.93 0.78 -9.77
CA LEU A 49 -1.17 2.10 -10.33
C LEU A 49 -2.58 2.55 -9.90
N LYS A 50 -2.64 3.66 -9.18
CA LYS A 50 -3.88 4.26 -8.69
C LYS A 50 -3.80 5.76 -8.87
N GLU A 51 -4.56 6.33 -9.80
CA GLU A 51 -4.42 7.74 -10.16
C GLU A 51 -5.10 8.70 -9.17
N SER A 52 -6.21 8.31 -8.58
CA SER A 52 -6.96 9.14 -7.63
C SER A 52 -7.66 8.27 -6.59
N PRO A 53 -6.91 7.71 -5.61
CA PRO A 53 -7.51 6.97 -4.51
C PRO A 53 -8.34 7.87 -3.59
N ASP A 54 -9.50 7.38 -3.17
CA ASP A 54 -10.41 8.06 -2.22
C ASP A 54 -9.80 8.14 -0.81
N GLY A 55 -8.86 7.23 -0.48
CA GLY A 55 -8.19 7.18 0.81
C GLY A 55 -7.23 6.00 0.96
N PRO A 56 -6.58 5.86 2.12
CA PRO A 56 -5.59 4.81 2.35
C PRO A 56 -6.21 3.41 2.34
N GLU A 57 -7.46 3.26 2.81
CA GLU A 57 -8.15 1.96 2.86
C GLU A 57 -8.38 1.38 1.45
N GLU A 58 -8.70 2.22 0.48
CA GLU A 58 -8.88 1.76 -0.91
C GLU A 58 -7.59 1.15 -1.46
N ILE A 59 -6.45 1.81 -1.19
CA ILE A 59 -5.13 1.34 -1.63
C ILE A 59 -4.77 0.03 -0.92
N ILE A 60 -4.99 -0.06 0.39
CA ILE A 60 -4.69 -1.26 1.20
C ILE A 60 -5.54 -2.44 0.74
N ARG A 61 -6.83 -2.21 0.49
CA ARG A 61 -7.73 -3.22 -0.06
C ARG A 61 -7.25 -3.72 -1.41
N ASP A 62 -6.85 -2.82 -2.31
CA ASP A 62 -6.36 -3.20 -3.64
C ASP A 62 -5.05 -3.99 -3.54
N ILE A 63 -4.14 -3.60 -2.62
CA ILE A 63 -2.90 -4.33 -2.34
C ILE A 63 -3.19 -5.74 -1.84
N CYS A 64 -4.08 -5.91 -0.86
CA CYS A 64 -4.36 -7.23 -0.28
C CYS A 64 -5.22 -8.10 -1.21
N ALA A 65 -5.90 -7.49 -2.19
CA ALA A 65 -6.56 -8.21 -3.29
C ALA A 65 -5.58 -8.72 -4.38
N LEU A 66 -4.30 -8.31 -4.37
CA LEU A 66 -3.31 -8.83 -5.30
C LEU A 66 -3.04 -10.31 -5.01
N LYS A 67 -3.19 -11.14 -6.06
CA LYS A 67 -3.09 -12.60 -5.99
C LYS A 67 -1.81 -13.11 -5.30
N ASP A 68 -0.70 -12.41 -5.48
CA ASP A 68 0.62 -12.84 -4.99
C ASP A 68 1.00 -12.23 -3.62
N THR A 69 0.13 -11.39 -3.04
CA THR A 69 0.41 -10.75 -1.75
C THR A 69 -0.01 -11.63 -0.57
N ASP A 70 -1.08 -12.43 -0.74
CA ASP A 70 -1.62 -13.32 0.30
C ASP A 70 -1.74 -12.54 1.62
N CYS A 71 -2.56 -11.49 1.59
CA CYS A 71 -2.75 -10.52 2.67
C CYS A 71 -4.24 -10.40 2.98
N ASP A 72 -4.55 -10.31 4.27
CA ASP A 72 -5.78 -9.72 4.79
C ASP A 72 -5.47 -8.46 5.58
N TYR A 73 -6.47 -7.59 5.75
CA TYR A 73 -6.32 -6.40 6.56
C TYR A 73 -7.53 -6.15 7.45
N ARG A 74 -7.28 -5.44 8.54
CA ARG A 74 -8.34 -4.93 9.43
C ARG A 74 -8.09 -3.46 9.76
N VAL A 75 -9.20 -2.73 9.90
CA VAL A 75 -9.19 -1.32 10.31
C VAL A 75 -9.05 -1.23 11.83
N VAL A 76 -8.22 -0.31 12.30
CA VAL A 76 -8.02 0.00 13.72
C VAL A 76 -8.09 1.53 13.94
N PRO A 77 -8.30 2.00 15.18
CA PRO A 77 -8.21 3.43 15.46
C PRO A 77 -6.85 3.98 15.01
N GLY A 78 -6.85 4.93 14.08
CA GLY A 78 -5.62 5.56 13.56
C GLY A 78 -4.98 4.87 12.36
N GLY A 79 -5.50 3.73 11.88
CA GLY A 79 -5.01 3.12 10.64
C GLY A 79 -5.36 1.64 10.46
N PHE A 80 -4.36 0.81 10.14
CA PHE A 80 -4.59 -0.53 9.61
C PHE A 80 -3.60 -1.57 10.14
N VAL A 81 -4.02 -2.83 10.17
CA VAL A 81 -3.14 -3.98 10.41
C VAL A 81 -3.23 -4.91 9.22
N LEU A 82 -2.08 -5.26 8.65
CA LEU A 82 -1.93 -6.19 7.52
C LEU A 82 -1.40 -7.52 8.05
N GLU A 83 -2.10 -8.60 7.75
CA GLU A 83 -1.81 -9.94 8.25
C GLU A 83 -1.96 -10.99 7.15
N LYS A 84 -1.49 -12.21 7.44
CA LYS A 84 -1.79 -13.36 6.58
C LYS A 84 -3.24 -13.80 6.89
N PRO A 85 -4.01 -14.26 5.88
CA PRO A 85 -5.34 -14.83 6.10
C PRO A 85 -5.32 -16.05 7.04
#